data_AF-A0A531JKJ2-F1
#
_entry.id   AF-A0A531JKJ2-F1
#
_cell.length_a   1.000
_cell.length_b   1.000
_cell.length_c   1.000
_cell.angle_alpha   90.00
_cell.angle_beta   90.00
_cell.angle_gamma   90.00
#
_symmetry.space_group_name_H-M   'P 1'
#
loop_
_entity.id
_entity.type
_entity.pdbx_description
1 polymer ?
#
loop_
_entity_poly.entity_id
_entity_poly.type
_entity_poly.pdbx_seq_one_letter_code
_entity_poly.pdbx_strand_id
1 'polypeptide(L)'
;GHWSVGKMISINLGNTRTVGLVYAVGKSDRAWHDEGQNPIEVSIELIGEVRDGAEPGAKPIFDRGITAYPHIGAIAHRIRSRDLQAVYDLAGRHSITIGTLSQDEAIDANIAIDD
;
A
#
# COMPACT_ATOMS: atom_id res chain seq x y z
N GLY A 1 9.11 10.84 4.47
CA GLY A 1 8.72 9.77 5.41
C GLY A 1 9.56 8.55 5.12
N HIS A 2 10.00 7.82 6.15
CA HIS A 2 10.89 6.67 5.99
C HIS A 2 10.20 5.49 5.27
N TRP A 3 10.88 4.87 4.31
CA TRP A 3 10.50 3.59 3.73
C TRP A 3 10.96 2.47 4.66
N SER A 4 10.08 1.55 5.02
CA SER A 4 10.37 0.46 5.95
C SER A 4 9.54 -0.77 5.61
N VAL A 5 10.02 -1.93 6.04
CA VAL A 5 9.26 -3.19 5.98
C VAL A 5 7.89 -3.02 6.65
N GLY A 6 6.87 -3.68 6.09
CA GLY A 6 5.49 -3.64 6.57
C GLY A 6 4.66 -2.48 6.02
N LYS A 7 5.25 -1.54 5.28
CA LYS A 7 4.51 -0.42 4.71
C LYS A 7 3.81 -0.78 3.40
N MET A 8 2.58 -0.32 3.26
CA MET A 8 1.86 -0.32 1.99
C MET A 8 2.24 0.89 1.15
N ILE A 9 2.46 0.65 -0.14
CA ILE A 9 2.80 1.65 -1.15
C ILE A 9 1.83 1.55 -2.32
N SER A 10 1.73 2.61 -3.10
CA SER A 10 0.84 2.68 -4.26
C SER A 10 1.65 2.96 -5.51
N ILE A 11 1.35 2.25 -6.60
CA ILE A 11 1.93 2.46 -7.93
C ILE A 11 0.80 2.92 -8.85
N ASN A 12 0.94 4.10 -9.43
CA ASN A 12 -0.09 4.66 -10.30
C ASN A 12 0.02 4.09 -11.72
N LEU A 13 -1.03 3.42 -12.20
CA LEU A 13 -1.14 2.88 -13.56
C LEU A 13 -2.23 3.60 -14.38
N GLY A 14 -2.62 4.81 -13.97
CA GLY A 14 -3.64 5.62 -14.64
C GLY A 14 -5.03 5.33 -14.11
N ASN A 15 -5.61 4.20 -14.51
CA ASN A 15 -7.00 3.85 -14.18
C ASN A 15 -7.12 3.10 -12.85
N THR A 16 -6.06 2.40 -12.46
CA THR A 16 -5.98 1.68 -11.19
C THR A 16 -4.67 2.03 -10.49
N ARG A 17 -4.65 1.77 -9.19
CA ARG A 17 -3.46 1.94 -8.36
C ARG A 17 -3.09 0.59 -7.77
N THR A 18 -1.99 0.01 -8.20
CA THR A 18 -1.49 -1.23 -7.62
C THR A 18 -1.00 -0.95 -6.21
N VAL A 19 -1.40 -1.80 -5.26
CA VAL A 19 -0.93 -1.75 -3.87
C VAL A 19 0.16 -2.80 -3.67
N GLY A 20 1.28 -2.37 -3.10
CA GLY A 20 2.38 -3.25 -2.74
C GLY A 20 2.72 -3.18 -1.25
N LEU A 21 3.04 -4.33 -0.65
CA LEU A 21 3.58 -4.43 0.71
C LEU A 21 5.11 -4.50 0.64
N VAL A 22 5.79 -3.58 1.32
CA VAL A 22 7.26 -3.62 1.43
C VAL A 22 7.67 -4.79 2.32
N TYR A 23 8.40 -5.76 1.75
CA TYR A 23 8.95 -6.89 2.50
C TYR A 23 10.47 -6.82 2.69
N ALA A 24 11.18 -6.04 1.86
CA ALA A 24 12.62 -5.81 2.04
C ALA A 24 13.02 -4.38 1.64
N VAL A 25 14.01 -3.86 2.35
CA VAL A 25 14.69 -2.60 2.01
C VAL A 25 16.18 -2.88 2.06
N GLY A 26 16.89 -2.53 0.99
CA GLY A 26 18.32 -2.80 0.87
C GLY A 26 19.01 -1.84 -0.07
N LYS A 27 20.22 -2.22 -0.46
CA LYS A 27 21.02 -1.52 -1.46
C LYS A 27 21.70 -2.53 -2.36
N SER A 28 21.61 -2.32 -3.66
CA SER A 28 22.01 -3.30 -4.67
C SER A 28 23.54 -3.52 -4.69
N ASP A 29 24.32 -2.46 -4.43
CA ASP A 29 25.80 -2.53 -4.37
C ASP A 29 26.36 -2.92 -2.98
N ARG A 30 25.51 -2.95 -1.94
CA ARG A 30 25.87 -3.17 -0.52
C ARG A 30 26.99 -2.27 0.02
N ALA A 31 27.37 -1.23 -0.70
CA ALA A 31 28.38 -0.27 -0.28
C ALA A 31 27.71 0.91 0.43
N TRP A 32 28.32 1.47 1.46
CA TRP A 32 27.83 2.71 2.05
C TRP A 32 28.78 3.83 1.69
N HIS A 33 28.25 4.92 1.13
CA HIS A 33 29.03 6.11 0.82
C HIS A 33 28.65 7.24 1.78
N ASP A 34 29.58 7.65 2.63
CA ASP A 34 29.35 8.72 3.62
C ASP A 34 29.18 10.10 2.97
N GLU A 35 29.87 10.34 1.84
CA GLU A 35 29.85 11.62 1.12
C GLU A 35 29.04 11.57 -0.18
N GLY A 36 28.25 10.50 -0.40
CA GLY A 36 27.55 10.23 -1.66
C GLY A 36 26.08 9.88 -1.50
N GLN A 37 25.38 9.75 -2.63
CA GLN A 37 24.02 9.20 -2.62
C GLN A 37 24.08 7.69 -2.38
N ASN A 38 23.15 7.19 -1.57
CA ASN A 38 22.94 5.77 -1.36
C ASN A 38 21.54 5.42 -1.90
N PRO A 39 21.41 5.05 -3.19
CA PRO A 39 20.14 4.58 -3.73
C PRO A 39 19.67 3.38 -2.92
N ILE A 40 18.42 3.40 -2.47
CA ILE A 40 17.82 2.26 -1.80
C ILE A 40 16.94 1.47 -2.77
N GLU A 41 16.96 0.17 -2.62
CA GLU A 41 16.06 -0.75 -3.31
C GLU A 41 14.98 -1.19 -2.32
N VAL A 42 13.73 -1.09 -2.77
CA VAL A 42 12.56 -1.46 -1.97
C VAL A 42 11.85 -2.59 -2.72
N SER A 43 11.88 -3.79 -2.15
CA SER A 43 11.20 -4.95 -2.70
C SER A 43 9.79 -5.03 -2.13
N ILE A 44 8.82 -5.23 -3.01
CA ILE A 44 7.40 -5.23 -2.67
C ILE A 44 6.72 -6.52 -3.14
N GLU A 45 5.74 -6.95 -2.37
CA GLU A 45 4.77 -7.97 -2.80
C GLU A 45 3.52 -7.26 -3.27
N LEU A 46 3.00 -7.62 -4.45
CA LEU A 46 1.77 -7.03 -4.99
C LEU A 46 0.58 -7.73 -4.34
N ILE A 47 -0.23 -6.97 -3.59
CA ILE A 47 -1.34 -7.53 -2.82
C ILE A 47 -2.71 -7.32 -3.47
N GLY A 48 -2.82 -6.32 -4.34
CA GLY A 48 -4.06 -6.01 -5.03
C GLY A 48 -4.03 -4.65 -5.72
N GLU A 49 -5.20 -4.14 -6.06
CA GLU A 49 -5.35 -2.81 -6.65
C GLU A 49 -6.50 -2.03 -6.04
N VAL A 50 -6.38 -0.71 -6.11
CA VAL A 50 -7.41 0.23 -5.68
C VAL A 50 -7.96 0.96 -6.90
N ARG A 51 -9.28 0.94 -7.04
CA ARG A 51 -10.03 1.67 -8.08
C ARG A 51 -10.84 2.78 -7.45
N ASP A 52 -11.02 3.88 -8.17
CA ASP A 52 -11.98 4.90 -7.73
C ASP A 52 -13.41 4.35 -7.86
N GLY A 53 -14.30 4.79 -6.99
CA GLY A 53 -15.71 4.40 -7.07
C GLY A 53 -16.39 5.01 -8.31
N ALA A 54 -17.55 4.45 -8.68
CA ALA A 54 -18.26 4.83 -9.90
C ALA A 54 -18.71 6.30 -9.93
N GLU A 55 -19.00 6.88 -8.76
CA GLU A 55 -19.46 8.26 -8.61
C GLU A 55 -18.39 9.17 -7.99
N PRO A 56 -18.35 10.47 -8.32
CA PRO A 56 -17.47 11.43 -7.68
C PRO A 56 -17.63 11.43 -6.16
N GLY A 57 -16.54 11.20 -5.43
CA GLY A 57 -16.53 11.15 -3.97
C GLY A 57 -16.92 9.79 -3.36
N ALA A 58 -17.26 8.79 -4.18
CA ALA A 58 -17.42 7.42 -3.72
C ALA A 58 -16.11 6.90 -3.09
N LYS A 59 -16.25 6.04 -2.09
CA LYS A 59 -15.10 5.39 -1.46
C LYS A 59 -14.37 4.54 -2.50
N PRO A 60 -13.02 4.57 -2.51
CA PRO A 60 -12.26 3.67 -3.35
C PRO A 60 -12.53 2.22 -2.98
N ILE A 61 -12.43 1.34 -3.97
CA ILE A 61 -12.67 -0.09 -3.82
C ILE A 61 -11.33 -0.81 -3.94
N PHE A 62 -11.04 -1.69 -3.00
CA PHE A 62 -9.88 -2.58 -3.07
C PHE A 62 -10.31 -3.93 -3.64
N ASP A 63 -9.61 -4.36 -4.69
CA ASP A 63 -9.77 -5.67 -5.30
C ASP A 63 -8.50 -6.49 -5.03
N ARG A 64 -8.69 -7.76 -4.62
CA ARG A 64 -7.56 -8.71 -4.52
C ARG A 64 -7.09 -9.09 -5.91
N GLY A 65 -5.77 -9.13 -6.09
CA GLY A 65 -5.15 -9.31 -7.41
C GLY A 65 -5.04 -8.00 -8.18
N ILE A 66 -4.33 -8.04 -9.32
CA ILE A 66 -4.07 -6.87 -10.14
C ILE A 66 -4.51 -7.13 -11.58
N THR A 67 -5.09 -6.13 -12.22
CA THR A 67 -5.51 -6.20 -13.63
C THR A 67 -4.41 -5.68 -14.57
N ALA A 68 -3.48 -4.88 -14.04
CA ALA A 68 -2.33 -4.36 -14.76
C ALA A 68 -1.06 -4.50 -13.93
N TYR A 69 0.01 -4.99 -14.56
CA TYR A 69 1.33 -5.07 -13.94
C TYR A 69 2.06 -3.72 -14.08
N PRO A 70 2.72 -3.23 -13.02
CA PRO A 70 3.63 -2.10 -13.12
C PRO A 70 4.71 -2.30 -14.17
N HIS A 71 4.86 -1.34 -15.08
CA HIS A 71 5.95 -1.31 -16.05
C HIS A 71 7.18 -0.62 -15.45
N ILE A 72 8.35 -0.83 -16.06
CA ILE A 72 9.59 -0.13 -15.67
C ILE A 72 9.37 1.37 -15.80
N GLY A 73 9.67 2.11 -14.72
CA GLY A 73 9.46 3.55 -14.65
C GLY A 73 8.10 3.97 -14.09
N ALA A 74 7.19 3.04 -13.80
CA ALA A 74 5.95 3.36 -13.10
C ALA A 74 6.24 3.98 -11.73
N ILE A 75 5.56 5.09 -11.43
CA ILE A 75 5.86 5.89 -10.24
C ILE A 75 5.19 5.29 -9.01
N ALA A 76 6.01 4.80 -8.09
CA ALA A 76 5.61 4.39 -6.75
C ALA A 76 5.59 5.59 -5.79
N HIS A 77 4.62 5.61 -4.89
CA HIS A 77 4.50 6.63 -3.85
C HIS A 77 3.90 6.02 -2.58
N ARG A 78 3.95 6.77 -1.48
CA ARG A 78 3.25 6.38 -0.24
C ARG A 78 1.76 6.26 -0.55
N ILE A 79 1.14 5.15 -0.18
CA ILE A 79 -0.31 5.00 -0.29
C ILE A 79 -1.02 6.13 0.46
N ARG A 80 -2.10 6.64 -0.13
CA ARG A 80 -2.93 7.69 0.45
C ARG A 80 -3.81 7.08 1.54
N SER A 81 -4.12 7.85 2.58
CA SER A 81 -4.98 7.41 3.70
C SER A 81 -6.31 6.79 3.21
N ARG A 82 -6.97 7.44 2.24
CA ARG A 82 -8.22 6.93 1.64
C ARG A 82 -8.06 5.55 0.97
N ASP A 83 -6.94 5.31 0.30
CA ASP A 83 -6.69 4.07 -0.44
C ASP A 83 -6.28 2.97 0.56
N LEU A 84 -5.51 3.35 1.60
CA LEU A 84 -5.17 2.47 2.71
C LEU A 84 -6.42 2.02 3.46
N GLN A 85 -7.37 2.91 3.71
CA GLN A 85 -8.63 2.58 4.36
C GLN A 85 -9.43 1.54 3.56
N ALA A 86 -9.43 1.64 2.22
CA ALA A 86 -10.08 0.64 1.36
C ALA A 86 -9.42 -0.75 1.44
N VAL A 87 -8.08 -0.81 1.59
CA VAL A 87 -7.36 -2.09 1.76
C VAL A 87 -7.76 -2.80 3.06
N TYR A 88 -8.05 -2.04 4.12
CA TYR A 88 -8.45 -2.56 5.43
C TYR A 88 -9.97 -2.58 5.63
N ASP A 89 -10.76 -2.26 4.60
CA ASP A 89 -12.22 -2.34 4.68
C ASP A 89 -12.66 -3.82 4.66
N LEU A 90 -13.39 -4.23 5.70
CA LEU A 90 -13.91 -5.59 5.85
C LEU A 90 -15.23 -5.82 5.08
N ALA A 91 -15.63 -4.88 4.21
CA ALA A 91 -16.80 -4.99 3.34
C ALA A 91 -18.10 -5.31 4.11
N GLY A 92 -18.27 -4.68 5.28
CA GLY A 92 -19.49 -4.80 6.10
C GLY A 92 -19.58 -6.05 6.98
N ARG A 93 -18.54 -6.88 7.05
CA ARG A 93 -18.47 -8.02 8.00
C ARG A 93 -18.52 -7.52 9.45
N HIS A 94 -19.12 -8.31 10.34
CA HIS A 94 -19.05 -8.03 11.77
C HIS A 94 -17.59 -8.07 12.22
N SER A 95 -17.16 -7.00 12.88
CA SER A 95 -15.77 -6.83 13.25
C SER A 95 -15.61 -6.06 14.56
N ILE A 96 -14.47 -6.27 15.20
CA ILE A 96 -14.05 -5.56 16.39
C ILE A 96 -12.77 -4.79 16.09
N THR A 97 -12.70 -3.57 16.63
CA THR A 97 -11.49 -2.75 16.59
C THR A 97 -10.51 -3.20 17.66
N ILE A 98 -9.28 -3.52 17.24
CA ILE A 98 -8.20 -3.99 18.12
C ILE A 98 -7.07 -2.96 18.30
N GLY A 99 -7.19 -1.80 17.65
CA GLY A 99 -6.20 -0.73 17.68
C GLY A 99 -6.29 0.14 16.45
N THR A 100 -5.17 0.74 16.05
CA THR A 100 -5.03 1.57 14.84
C THR A 100 -3.87 1.08 13.98
N LEU A 101 -3.85 1.44 12.70
CA LEU A 101 -2.78 1.06 11.80
C LEU A 101 -1.49 1.83 12.11
N SER A 102 -0.36 1.12 12.23
CA SER A 102 0.96 1.74 12.47
C SER A 102 1.41 2.71 11.36
N GLN A 103 0.87 2.55 10.14
CA GLN A 103 1.17 3.43 9.01
C GLN A 103 0.31 4.70 8.96
N ASP A 104 -0.87 4.64 9.58
CA ASP A 104 -1.84 5.74 9.66
C ASP A 104 -2.75 5.53 10.88
N GLU A 105 -2.41 6.19 11.99
CA GLU A 105 -3.11 6.05 13.27
C GLU A 105 -4.54 6.59 13.24
N ALA A 106 -4.94 7.30 12.18
CA ALA A 106 -6.31 7.72 11.97
C ALA A 106 -7.22 6.59 11.43
N ILE A 107 -6.66 5.42 11.12
CA ILE A 107 -7.40 4.27 10.59
C ILE A 107 -7.46 3.16 11.65
N ASP A 108 -8.67 2.75 12.00
CA ASP A 108 -8.93 1.64 12.90
C ASP A 108 -8.44 0.31 12.31
N ALA A 109 -7.76 -0.48 13.14
CA ALA A 109 -7.40 -1.86 12.84
C ALA A 109 -8.54 -2.78 13.29
N ASN A 110 -9.23 -3.38 12.33
CA ASN A 110 -10.39 -4.23 12.58
C ASN A 110 -10.11 -5.70 12.26
N ILE A 111 -10.64 -6.61 13.08
CA ILE A 111 -10.65 -8.06 12.85
C ILE A 111 -12.09 -8.52 12.69
N ALA A 112 -12.39 -9.28 11.63
CA ALA A 112 -13.69 -9.91 11.43
C ALA A 112 -13.88 -11.07 12.42
N ILE A 113 -15.09 -11.19 13.00
CA ILE A 113 -15.39 -12.19 14.06
C ILE A 113 -16.23 -13.37 13.54
N ASP A 114 -16.83 -13.26 12.35
CA ASP A 114 -17.80 -14.24 11.84
C ASP A 114 -17.20 -15.37 10.98
N ASP A 115 -15.98 -15.83 11.28
CA ASP A 115 -15.35 -17.01 10.65
C ASP A 115 -15.20 -18.20 11.63
#